data_AF-A0A270PJF8-F1
#
_entry.id   AF-A0A270PJF8-F1
#
_cell.length_a   1.000
_cell.length_b   1.000
_cell.length_c   1.000
_cell.angle_alpha   90.00
_cell.angle_beta   90.00
_cell.angle_gamma   90.00
#
_symmetry.space_group_name_H-M   'P 1'
#
loop_
_entity.id
_entity.type
_entity.pdbx_description
1 polymer ?
#
loop_
_entity_poly.entity_id
_entity_poly.type
_entity_poly.pdbx_seq_one_letter_code
_entity_poly.pdbx_strand_id
1 'polypeptide(L)'
;MAASTAVHSNAFNFLSFMQAGVDPRTGQYTVNLSMPQIKANGLSGPVVPLSLRFNPLNQDDLGFGRGWELPQSQFDTDKQVIALASGESFKITGVSSIGNRLEMAEQKIQSFHLYQDEPTLYRVVHSSGVIEMLRLEGNLALPETLYSAEGFKVSFTYLPFNNGQRRLHTVTDGQGVTLLEINRPAQAVEILLRPDGTPGGALARFEMKLRNSGSGDEVFEVILPTDDKDKWQFTYQTVNGLLCITEAWTPMGGHETIEYSGVGHDYPGNARPSLPRVWKHISNPGFGQPALEVHYDYNTRDLPGNNNFWAITHPSVGMMMG
;
A
#
# COMPACT_ATOMS: atom_id res chain seq x y z
N MET A 1 -24.77 33.83 -16.42
CA MET A 1 -24.54 32.84 -17.49
C MET A 1 -23.94 31.61 -16.84
N ALA A 2 -24.77 30.65 -16.46
CA ALA A 2 -24.31 29.40 -15.85
C ALA A 2 -23.98 28.41 -16.96
N ALA A 3 -22.73 27.98 -17.06
CA ALA A 3 -22.37 26.85 -17.90
C ALA A 3 -22.98 25.59 -17.26
N SER A 4 -23.92 24.97 -17.96
CA SER A 4 -24.50 23.68 -17.60
C SER A 4 -23.45 22.58 -17.82
N THR A 5 -22.63 22.29 -16.81
CA THR A 5 -21.90 21.03 -16.74
C THR A 5 -22.81 19.99 -16.09
N ALA A 6 -23.63 19.33 -16.92
CA ALA A 6 -24.39 18.15 -16.53
C ALA A 6 -23.44 16.93 -16.48
N VAL A 7 -22.55 16.90 -15.49
CA VAL A 7 -21.90 15.68 -15.02
C VAL A 7 -21.77 15.80 -13.51
N HIS A 8 -22.90 15.65 -12.81
CA HIS A 8 -22.85 15.21 -11.41
C HIS A 8 -22.63 13.70 -11.45
N SER A 9 -21.38 13.27 -11.34
CA SER A 9 -21.03 11.85 -11.22
C SER A 9 -20.29 11.63 -9.91
N ASN A 10 -20.74 10.66 -9.12
CA ASN A 10 -20.00 10.16 -7.94
C ASN A 10 -18.61 9.61 -8.32
N ALA A 11 -18.31 9.45 -9.61
CA ALA A 11 -16.98 9.10 -10.13
C ALA A 11 -15.87 10.07 -9.71
N PHE A 12 -16.17 11.36 -9.49
CA PHE A 12 -15.17 12.32 -8.98
C PHE A 12 -14.82 12.09 -7.51
N ASN A 13 -15.74 11.56 -6.71
CA ASN A 13 -15.39 11.05 -5.39
C ASN A 13 -14.52 9.79 -5.53
N PHE A 14 -14.74 8.97 -6.57
CA PHE A 14 -14.03 7.70 -6.77
C PHE A 14 -12.58 7.84 -7.27
N LEU A 15 -12.26 8.89 -8.03
CA LEU A 15 -10.90 9.17 -8.52
C LEU A 15 -9.89 9.46 -7.39
N SER A 16 -10.32 9.81 -6.17
CA SER A 16 -9.39 9.95 -5.04
C SER A 16 -8.91 8.61 -4.47
N PHE A 17 -9.50 7.48 -4.89
CA PHE A 17 -9.28 6.17 -4.29
C PHE A 17 -8.23 5.32 -5.01
N MET A 18 -7.75 5.71 -6.19
CA MET A 18 -6.58 5.08 -6.79
C MET A 18 -5.47 6.11 -7.01
N GLN A 19 -4.28 5.79 -6.51
CA GLN A 19 -3.03 6.36 -7.01
C GLN A 19 -2.19 5.23 -7.58
N ALA A 20 -2.21 5.09 -8.90
CA ALA A 20 -1.29 4.23 -9.62
C ALA A 20 -0.35 5.10 -10.45
N GLY A 21 0.90 4.67 -10.58
CA GLY A 21 1.87 5.42 -11.34
C GLY A 21 3.30 4.99 -11.11
N VAL A 22 4.16 5.55 -11.93
CA VAL A 22 5.60 5.34 -11.85
C VAL A 22 6.20 6.37 -10.90
N ASP A 23 6.96 5.93 -9.89
CA ASP A 23 7.80 6.84 -9.12
C ASP A 23 9.03 7.20 -9.99
N PRO A 24 9.17 8.46 -10.45
CA PRO A 24 10.25 8.86 -11.35
C PRO A 24 11.63 8.78 -10.69
N ARG A 25 11.74 8.59 -9.37
CA ARG A 25 13.02 8.36 -8.67
C ARG A 25 13.54 6.95 -8.81
N THR A 26 12.63 5.99 -8.86
CA THR A 26 12.98 4.57 -8.79
C THR A 26 12.61 3.83 -10.07
N GLY A 27 11.78 4.43 -10.92
CA GLY A 27 11.20 3.79 -12.08
C GLY A 27 10.28 2.63 -11.75
N GLN A 28 9.80 2.53 -10.51
CA GLN A 28 8.86 1.48 -10.12
C GLN A 28 7.42 1.94 -10.31
N TYR A 29 6.63 1.10 -10.97
CA TYR A 29 5.18 1.23 -10.98
C TYR A 29 4.59 0.67 -9.68
N THR A 30 3.79 1.47 -8.99
CA THR A 30 3.09 1.07 -7.77
C THR A 30 1.61 1.37 -7.89
N VAL A 31 0.78 0.65 -7.14
CA VAL A 31 -0.67 0.87 -7.08
C VAL A 31 -1.07 1.08 -5.63
N ASN A 32 -1.91 2.07 -5.38
CA ASN A 32 -2.52 2.31 -4.09
C ASN A 32 -4.03 2.43 -4.25
N LEU A 33 -4.78 1.48 -3.67
CA LEU A 33 -6.24 1.42 -3.67
C LEU A 33 -6.74 1.78 -2.27
N SER A 34 -7.20 3.00 -2.07
CA SER A 34 -7.83 3.40 -0.83
C SER A 34 -9.23 2.83 -0.71
N MET A 35 -9.59 2.41 0.50
CA MET A 35 -10.94 1.97 0.85
C MET A 35 -11.65 3.06 1.64
N PRO A 36 -12.99 3.03 1.70
CA PRO A 36 -13.75 3.89 2.61
C PRO A 36 -13.25 3.77 4.04
N GLN A 37 -12.97 4.91 4.66
CA GLN A 37 -12.60 4.94 6.08
C GLN A 37 -13.80 4.52 6.93
N ILE A 38 -13.62 3.53 7.79
CA ILE A 38 -14.60 3.19 8.81
C ILE A 38 -14.34 4.05 10.03
N LYS A 39 -15.36 4.78 10.47
CA LYS A 39 -15.29 5.58 11.69
C LYS A 39 -15.62 4.69 12.89
N ALA A 40 -14.66 4.55 13.79
CA ALA A 40 -14.78 3.78 15.02
C ALA A 40 -15.48 4.58 16.14
N ASN A 41 -16.01 3.90 17.15
CA ASN A 41 -16.51 4.51 18.41
C ASN A 41 -17.47 5.70 18.17
N GLY A 42 -18.46 5.53 17.29
CA GLY A 42 -19.47 6.58 17.04
C GLY A 42 -18.92 7.89 16.48
N LEU A 43 -17.91 7.82 15.60
CA LEU A 43 -17.17 8.95 15.00
C LEU A 43 -16.11 9.61 15.91
N SER A 44 -15.91 9.11 17.12
CA SER A 44 -14.90 9.66 18.06
C SER A 44 -13.65 8.80 18.17
N GLY A 45 -13.60 7.65 17.49
CA GLY A 45 -12.46 6.75 17.54
C GLY A 45 -11.32 7.14 16.59
N PRO A 46 -10.14 6.53 16.78
CA PRO A 46 -9.05 6.71 15.84
C PRO A 46 -9.44 6.18 14.46
N VAL A 47 -8.95 6.83 13.42
CA VAL A 47 -9.19 6.41 12.03
C VAL A 47 -8.14 5.36 11.68
N VAL A 48 -8.59 4.16 11.30
CA VAL A 48 -7.72 3.14 10.73
C VAL A 48 -7.67 3.36 9.21
N PRO A 49 -6.52 3.79 8.65
CA PRO A 49 -6.40 3.93 7.20
C PRO A 49 -6.41 2.53 6.57
N LEU A 50 -7.29 2.34 5.59
CA LEU A 50 -7.39 1.09 4.84
C LEU A 50 -7.03 1.38 3.39
N SER A 51 -5.83 0.96 2.99
CA SER A 51 -5.33 1.17 1.62
C SER A 51 -4.55 -0.05 1.18
N LEU A 52 -5.03 -0.74 0.15
CA LEU A 52 -4.31 -1.85 -0.47
C LEU A 52 -3.21 -1.29 -1.36
N ARG A 53 -1.97 -1.70 -1.12
CA ARG A 53 -0.82 -1.23 -1.88
C ARG A 53 -0.14 -2.39 -2.61
N PHE A 54 0.17 -2.17 -3.89
CA PHE A 54 1.11 -3.00 -4.63
C PHE A 54 2.48 -2.34 -4.69
N ASN A 55 3.52 -3.09 -4.34
CA ASN A 55 4.91 -2.69 -4.50
C ASN A 55 5.73 -3.84 -5.09
N PRO A 56 6.35 -3.67 -6.29
CA PRO A 56 7.16 -4.72 -6.91
C PRO A 56 8.44 -5.06 -6.12
N LEU A 57 8.80 -4.28 -5.09
CA LEU A 57 9.91 -4.62 -4.21
C LEU A 57 9.52 -5.56 -3.07
N ASN A 58 8.22 -5.65 -2.77
CA ASN A 58 7.70 -6.66 -1.86
C ASN A 58 7.44 -7.94 -2.68
N GLN A 59 8.22 -8.99 -2.41
CA GLN A 59 8.12 -10.26 -3.13
C GLN A 59 7.45 -11.35 -2.28
N ASP A 60 7.01 -11.01 -1.07
CA ASP A 60 6.33 -11.91 -0.16
C ASP A 60 4.81 -11.80 -0.34
N ASP A 61 4.09 -12.88 -0.04
CA ASP A 61 2.65 -12.82 0.20
C ASP A 61 2.46 -12.63 1.71
N LEU A 62 1.87 -11.50 2.11
CA LEU A 62 1.54 -11.20 3.52
C LEU A 62 0.06 -11.50 3.84
N GLY A 63 -0.59 -12.32 3.02
CA GLY A 63 -1.99 -12.71 3.14
C GLY A 63 -2.91 -12.01 2.12
N PHE A 64 -2.38 -11.10 1.29
CA PHE A 64 -3.13 -10.33 0.29
C PHE A 64 -2.78 -10.71 -1.15
N GLY A 65 -1.85 -11.63 -1.35
CA GLY A 65 -1.21 -11.91 -2.63
C GLY A 65 0.17 -11.26 -2.71
N ARG A 66 1.03 -11.83 -3.55
CA ARG A 66 2.43 -11.42 -3.67
C ARG A 66 2.55 -9.96 -4.10
N GLY A 67 3.33 -9.20 -3.34
CA GLY A 67 3.55 -7.77 -3.58
C GLY A 67 2.38 -6.86 -3.21
N TRP A 68 1.25 -7.43 -2.77
CA TRP A 68 0.12 -6.70 -2.21
C TRP A 68 0.17 -6.72 -0.69
N GLU A 69 -0.11 -5.57 -0.08
CA GLU A 69 -0.15 -5.43 1.37
C GLU A 69 -1.22 -4.41 1.80
N LEU A 70 -1.65 -4.54 3.05
CA LEU A 70 -2.34 -3.48 3.78
C LEU A 70 -1.31 -2.87 4.73
N PRO A 71 -0.77 -1.66 4.47
CA PRO A 71 0.29 -1.09 5.29
C PRO A 71 -0.14 -0.95 6.75
N GLN A 72 0.69 -1.47 7.65
CA GLN A 72 0.53 -1.37 9.09
C GLN A 72 1.86 -0.94 9.72
N SER A 73 1.79 -0.30 10.88
CA SER A 73 3.00 -0.06 11.67
C SER A 73 3.53 -1.39 12.20
N GLN A 74 4.80 -1.69 11.98
CA GLN A 74 5.42 -2.94 12.40
C GLN A 74 6.86 -2.72 12.85
N PHE A 75 7.29 -3.46 13.87
CA PHE A 75 8.66 -3.42 14.35
C PHE A 75 9.32 -4.78 14.21
N ASP A 76 10.42 -4.82 13.45
CA ASP A 76 11.30 -5.98 13.31
C ASP A 76 12.36 -5.92 14.41
N THR A 77 12.22 -6.77 15.43
CA THR A 77 13.10 -6.81 16.59
C THR A 77 14.49 -7.36 16.25
N ASP A 78 14.62 -8.18 15.21
CA ASP A 78 15.90 -8.78 14.82
C ASP A 78 16.73 -7.79 14.02
N LYS A 79 16.10 -7.11 13.06
CA LYS A 79 16.75 -6.08 12.25
C LYS A 79 16.83 -4.72 12.95
N GLN A 80 16.07 -4.55 14.04
CA GLN A 80 15.92 -3.30 14.76
C GLN A 80 15.40 -2.19 13.84
N VAL A 81 14.35 -2.48 13.07
CA VAL A 81 13.75 -1.54 12.11
C VAL A 81 12.26 -1.36 12.41
N ILE A 82 11.84 -0.12 12.64
CA ILE A 82 10.43 0.25 12.69
C ILE A 82 9.99 0.70 11.29
N ALA A 83 8.84 0.24 10.84
CA ALA A 83 8.11 0.78 9.69
C ALA A 83 6.73 1.21 10.18
N LEU A 84 6.28 2.41 9.82
CA LEU A 84 4.97 2.93 10.22
C LEU A 84 3.98 2.85 9.06
N ALA A 85 2.69 2.82 9.39
CA ALA A 85 1.62 2.89 8.38
C ALA A 85 1.68 4.17 7.51
N SER A 86 2.35 5.23 7.99
CA SER A 86 2.63 6.45 7.20
C SER A 86 3.61 6.22 6.03
N GLY A 87 4.32 5.08 6.01
CA GLY A 87 5.39 4.77 5.07
C GLY A 87 6.78 5.20 5.55
N GLU A 88 6.89 5.84 6.71
CA GLU A 88 8.18 6.12 7.36
C GLU A 88 8.82 4.82 7.86
N SER A 89 10.14 4.69 7.71
CA SER A 89 10.89 3.58 8.29
C SER A 89 12.24 4.04 8.79
N PHE A 90 12.62 3.58 9.99
CA PHE A 90 13.85 3.97 10.66
C PHE A 90 14.50 2.78 11.35
N LYS A 91 15.84 2.75 11.33
CA LYS A 91 16.62 1.78 12.10
C LYS A 91 16.88 2.33 13.51
N ILE A 92 16.69 1.50 14.52
CA ILE A 92 17.02 1.82 15.91
C ILE A 92 18.55 1.78 16.05
N THR A 93 19.10 2.85 16.60
CA THR A 93 20.55 3.02 16.78
C THR A 93 20.95 3.09 18.25
N GLY A 94 19.99 3.26 19.15
CA GLY A 94 20.26 3.34 20.57
C GLY A 94 19.01 3.26 21.43
N VAL A 95 19.22 3.24 22.74
CA VAL A 95 18.18 3.32 23.75
C VAL A 95 18.53 4.48 24.66
N SER A 96 17.56 5.35 24.90
CA SER A 96 17.72 6.50 25.79
C SER A 96 17.95 6.04 27.22
N SER A 97 18.80 6.75 27.95
CA SER A 97 19.12 6.43 29.36
C SER A 97 17.94 6.66 30.32
N ILE A 98 16.86 7.29 29.86
CA ILE A 98 15.67 7.61 30.65
C ILE A 98 14.41 7.19 29.87
N GLY A 99 13.57 6.37 30.50
CA GLY A 99 12.21 6.08 30.01
C GLY A 99 12.08 5.07 28.86
N ASN A 100 13.04 4.15 28.69
CA ASN A 100 13.00 3.05 27.70
C ASN A 100 12.68 3.47 26.26
N ARG A 101 13.00 4.72 25.90
CA ARG A 101 12.79 5.23 24.55
C ARG A 101 13.84 4.65 23.60
N LEU A 102 13.39 4.14 22.46
CA LEU A 102 14.26 3.71 21.37
C LEU A 102 14.57 4.91 20.48
N GLU A 103 15.86 5.12 20.19
CA GLU A 103 16.37 6.27 19.46
C GLU A 103 16.84 5.87 18.06
N MET A 104 16.58 6.75 17.09
CA MET A 104 16.94 6.56 15.68
C MET A 104 17.75 7.77 15.22
N ALA A 105 19.03 7.59 14.89
CA ALA A 105 19.92 8.68 14.49
C ALA A 105 19.46 9.41 13.21
N GLU A 106 18.75 8.71 12.33
CA GLU A 106 18.28 9.25 11.04
C GLU A 106 16.96 10.03 11.15
N GLN A 107 16.27 9.97 12.30
CA GLN A 107 15.00 10.65 12.52
C GLN A 107 15.21 12.16 12.78
N LYS A 108 15.41 12.92 11.70
CA LYS A 108 15.58 14.39 11.77
C LYS A 108 14.31 15.14 12.15
N ILE A 109 13.15 14.60 11.80
CA ILE A 109 11.84 15.13 12.14
C ILE A 109 11.20 14.16 13.13
N GLN A 110 10.90 14.63 14.34
CA GLN A 110 10.29 13.80 15.38
C GLN A 110 8.77 13.71 15.19
N SER A 111 8.36 13.00 14.14
CA SER A 111 6.95 12.68 13.84
C SER A 111 6.33 11.73 14.86
N PHE A 112 7.15 10.87 15.49
CA PHE A 112 6.76 9.92 16.53
C PHE A 112 7.93 9.57 17.46
N HIS A 113 7.62 8.98 18.61
CA HIS A 113 8.59 8.34 19.51
C HIS A 113 8.22 6.87 19.73
N LEU A 114 9.23 6.00 19.79
CA LEU A 114 9.07 4.58 20.05
C LEU A 114 9.60 4.24 21.44
N TYR A 115 8.84 3.47 22.19
CA TYR A 115 9.17 3.01 23.54
C TYR A 115 9.07 1.50 23.62
N GLN A 116 9.94 0.90 24.43
CA GLN A 116 9.80 -0.49 24.83
C GLN A 116 9.22 -0.54 26.25
N ASP A 117 7.93 -0.87 26.34
CA ASP A 117 7.23 -0.93 27.62
C ASP A 117 7.46 -2.31 28.29
N GLU A 118 7.47 -3.39 27.50
CA GLU A 118 7.79 -4.75 27.94
C GLU A 118 8.67 -5.48 26.88
N PRO A 119 9.26 -6.65 27.18
CA PRO A 119 10.05 -7.40 26.19
C PRO A 119 9.32 -7.70 24.88
N THR A 120 7.99 -7.82 24.92
CA THR A 120 7.14 -8.12 23.75
C THR A 120 6.14 -7.02 23.43
N LEU A 121 6.18 -5.88 24.14
CA LEU A 121 5.23 -4.78 23.99
C LEU A 121 5.98 -3.47 23.74
N TYR A 122 5.66 -2.85 22.61
CA TYR A 122 6.22 -1.60 22.17
C TYR A 122 5.12 -0.57 22.02
N ARG A 123 5.46 0.69 22.23
CA ARG A 123 4.52 1.79 22.13
C ARG A 123 5.05 2.87 21.21
N VAL A 124 4.31 3.17 20.15
CA VAL A 124 4.57 4.28 19.25
C VAL A 124 3.65 5.43 19.65
N VAL A 125 4.25 6.57 20.01
CA VAL A 125 3.51 7.80 20.32
C VAL A 125 3.72 8.77 19.17
N HIS A 126 2.65 9.04 18.42
CA HIS A 126 2.69 9.99 17.30
C HIS A 126 2.53 11.42 17.80
N SER A 127 3.14 12.37 17.09
CA SER A 127 2.98 13.81 17.33
C SER A 127 1.53 14.29 17.22
N SER A 128 0.66 13.54 16.53
CA SER A 128 -0.78 13.78 16.46
C SER A 128 -1.54 13.44 17.75
N GLY A 129 -0.89 12.81 18.73
CA GLY A 129 -1.51 12.30 19.96
C GLY A 129 -2.07 10.88 19.83
N VAL A 130 -1.99 10.27 18.64
CA VAL A 130 -2.33 8.86 18.43
C VAL A 130 -1.26 7.97 19.04
N ILE A 131 -1.68 6.89 19.71
CA ILE A 131 -0.76 5.92 20.32
C ILE A 131 -1.02 4.52 19.74
N GLU A 132 0.01 3.86 19.24
CA GLU A 132 -0.05 2.45 18.82
C GLU A 132 0.68 1.58 19.83
N MET A 133 0.00 0.55 20.32
CA MET A 133 0.61 -0.53 21.08
C MET A 133 0.91 -1.67 20.11
N LEU A 134 2.17 -2.00 19.90
CA LEU A 134 2.64 -3.09 19.05
C LEU A 134 3.06 -4.28 19.93
N ARG A 135 2.49 -5.47 19.71
CA ARG A 135 2.86 -6.68 20.43
C ARG A 135 3.57 -7.65 19.49
N LEU A 136 4.61 -8.32 19.99
CA LEU A 136 5.31 -9.37 19.26
C LEU A 136 4.34 -10.51 18.90
N GLU A 137 4.17 -10.71 17.59
CA GLU A 137 3.24 -11.65 16.99
C GLU A 137 3.96 -12.42 15.87
N GLY A 138 4.41 -13.64 16.18
CA GLY A 138 5.35 -14.36 15.32
C GLY A 138 6.73 -13.70 15.37
N ASN A 139 7.21 -13.21 14.22
CA ASN A 139 8.55 -12.64 14.08
C ASN A 139 8.58 -11.09 14.08
N LEU A 140 7.41 -10.45 14.13
CA LEU A 140 7.27 -8.99 14.06
C LEU A 140 6.39 -8.51 15.20
N ALA A 141 6.67 -7.34 15.75
CA ALA A 141 5.71 -6.66 16.61
C ALA A 141 4.70 -5.90 15.75
N LEU A 142 3.43 -6.28 15.87
CA LEU A 142 2.31 -5.80 15.07
C LEU A 142 1.32 -5.03 15.94
N PRO A 143 0.50 -4.12 15.39
CA PRO A 143 -0.44 -3.32 16.17
C PRO A 143 -1.43 -4.23 16.89
N GLU A 144 -1.47 -4.19 18.21
CA GLU A 144 -2.47 -4.85 19.05
C GLU A 144 -3.63 -3.89 19.32
N THR A 145 -3.33 -2.64 19.65
CA THR A 145 -4.32 -1.62 19.98
C THR A 145 -3.84 -0.23 19.54
N LEU A 146 -4.75 0.57 19.01
CA LEU A 146 -4.55 1.96 18.63
C LEU A 146 -5.47 2.84 19.47
N TYR A 147 -4.93 3.89 20.08
CA TYR A 147 -5.66 4.88 20.87
C TYR A 147 -5.70 6.23 20.15
N SER A 148 -6.86 6.89 20.15
CA SER A 148 -6.96 8.30 19.79
C SER A 148 -6.46 9.19 20.92
N ALA A 149 -6.24 10.48 20.62
CA ALA A 149 -5.85 11.47 21.62
C ALA A 149 -6.89 11.61 22.74
N GLU A 150 -8.16 11.31 22.45
CA GLU A 150 -9.28 11.32 23.38
C GLU A 150 -9.41 10.01 24.19
N GLY A 151 -8.55 9.02 23.94
CA GLY A 151 -8.53 7.75 24.67
C GLY A 151 -9.45 6.66 24.13
N PHE A 152 -10.14 6.88 23.00
CA PHE A 152 -10.90 5.83 22.34
C PHE A 152 -9.95 4.83 21.68
N LYS A 153 -10.32 3.55 21.71
CA LYS A 153 -9.47 2.47 21.19
C LYS A 153 -10.07 1.74 20.01
N VAL A 154 -9.20 1.16 19.21
CA VAL A 154 -9.50 0.05 18.31
C VAL A 154 -8.46 -1.05 18.52
N SER A 155 -8.88 -2.30 18.43
CA SER A 155 -8.04 -3.47 18.65
C SER A 155 -7.93 -4.28 17.37
N PHE A 156 -6.77 -4.89 17.17
CA PHE A 156 -6.45 -5.68 15.98
C PHE A 156 -6.23 -7.13 16.41
N THR A 157 -6.69 -8.07 15.60
CA THR A 157 -6.45 -9.50 15.82
C THR A 157 -5.87 -10.13 14.56
N TYR A 158 -4.90 -11.01 14.75
CA TYR A 158 -4.18 -11.66 13.67
C TYR A 158 -4.41 -13.16 13.69
N LEU A 159 -4.36 -13.77 12.51
CA LEU A 159 -4.35 -15.22 12.34
C LEU A 159 -2.97 -15.68 11.86
N PRO A 160 -2.55 -16.92 12.20
CA PRO A 160 -1.37 -17.53 11.60
C PRO A 160 -1.43 -17.49 10.07
N PHE A 161 -0.29 -17.20 9.45
CA PHE A 161 -0.06 -17.27 8.02
C PHE A 161 1.34 -17.83 7.75
N ASN A 162 1.63 -18.18 6.50
CA ASN A 162 2.85 -18.85 6.03
C ASN A 162 4.12 -18.52 6.83
N ASN A 163 4.96 -19.52 7.08
CA ASN A 163 6.31 -19.36 7.65
C ASN A 163 6.36 -18.55 8.97
N GLY A 164 5.34 -18.68 9.83
CA GLY A 164 5.28 -18.00 11.12
C GLY A 164 4.87 -16.52 11.04
N GLN A 165 4.46 -16.05 9.86
CA GLN A 165 3.87 -14.73 9.69
C GLN A 165 2.46 -14.68 10.27
N ARG A 166 1.96 -13.46 10.43
CA ARG A 166 0.64 -13.15 10.97
C ARG A 166 -0.06 -12.23 10.01
N ARG A 167 -1.29 -12.58 9.62
CA ARG A 167 -2.13 -11.74 8.77
C ARG A 167 -3.19 -11.07 9.61
N LEU A 168 -3.48 -9.80 9.33
CA LEU A 168 -4.61 -9.13 9.95
C LEU A 168 -5.89 -9.90 9.63
N HIS A 169 -6.71 -10.14 10.65
CA HIS A 169 -7.99 -10.81 10.52
C HIS A 169 -9.14 -9.89 10.89
N THR A 170 -9.10 -9.25 12.05
CA THR A 170 -10.18 -8.34 12.46
C THR A 170 -9.65 -7.05 13.07
N VAL A 171 -10.45 -5.99 12.92
CA VAL A 171 -10.32 -4.75 13.68
C VAL A 171 -11.64 -4.49 14.37
N THR A 172 -11.61 -4.30 15.68
CA THR A 172 -12.80 -4.05 16.51
C THR A 172 -12.66 -2.72 17.24
N ASP A 173 -13.77 -2.02 17.46
CA ASP A 173 -13.75 -0.79 18.25
C ASP A 173 -13.86 -1.06 19.76
N GLY A 174 -13.78 0.00 20.56
CA GLY A 174 -13.86 -0.08 22.02
C GLY A 174 -15.23 -0.53 22.54
N GLN A 175 -16.27 -0.57 21.70
CA GLN A 175 -17.61 -1.07 22.02
C GLN A 175 -17.81 -2.54 21.61
N GLY A 176 -16.79 -3.17 20.98
CA GLY A 176 -16.85 -4.54 20.51
C GLY A 176 -17.48 -4.70 19.11
N VAL A 177 -17.71 -3.61 18.38
CA VAL A 177 -18.20 -3.65 17.00
C VAL A 177 -17.04 -4.00 16.07
N THR A 178 -17.22 -5.00 15.22
CA THR A 178 -16.22 -5.35 14.20
C THR A 178 -16.26 -4.34 13.08
N LEU A 179 -15.18 -3.59 12.91
CA LEU A 179 -15.02 -2.60 11.86
C LEU A 179 -14.55 -3.25 10.57
N LEU A 180 -13.57 -4.16 10.66
CA LEU A 180 -12.96 -4.82 9.52
C LEU A 180 -12.86 -6.31 9.79
N GLU A 181 -13.15 -7.13 8.79
CA GLU A 181 -12.86 -8.56 8.78
C GLU A 181 -12.22 -8.97 7.46
N ILE A 182 -11.12 -9.73 7.53
CA ILE A 182 -10.36 -10.19 6.38
C ILE A 182 -10.33 -11.71 6.36
N ASN A 183 -10.94 -12.28 5.32
CA ASN A 183 -11.00 -13.71 5.07
C ASN A 183 -10.08 -14.07 3.89
N ARG A 184 -9.39 -15.20 4.00
CA ARG A 184 -8.41 -15.66 3.00
C ARG A 184 -8.75 -17.08 2.54
N PRO A 185 -9.81 -17.26 1.74
CA PRO A 185 -10.04 -18.52 1.04
C PRO A 185 -8.89 -18.81 0.06
N ALA A 186 -8.84 -20.04 -0.48
CA ALA A 186 -7.70 -20.54 -1.25
C ALA A 186 -7.29 -19.61 -2.42
N GLN A 187 -8.26 -19.09 -3.17
CA GLN A 187 -8.02 -18.29 -4.39
C GLN A 187 -8.63 -16.88 -4.33
N ALA A 188 -8.87 -16.36 -3.13
CA ALA A 188 -9.32 -14.99 -2.97
C ALA A 188 -8.94 -14.41 -1.62
N VAL A 189 -9.00 -13.09 -1.51
CA VAL A 189 -8.99 -12.35 -0.24
C VAL A 189 -10.27 -11.55 -0.18
N GLU A 190 -11.01 -11.68 0.91
CA GLU A 190 -12.24 -10.94 1.13
C GLU A 190 -12.01 -9.94 2.25
N ILE A 191 -12.34 -8.67 1.97
CA ILE A 191 -12.16 -7.57 2.91
C ILE A 191 -13.54 -6.98 3.17
N LEU A 192 -14.06 -7.25 4.36
CA LEU A 192 -15.40 -6.88 4.79
C LEU A 192 -15.32 -5.65 5.70
N LEU A 193 -15.92 -4.56 5.26
CA LEU A 193 -16.09 -3.36 6.07
C LEU A 193 -17.44 -3.44 6.79
N ARG A 194 -17.42 -3.35 8.13
CA ARG A 194 -18.56 -3.49 9.03
C ARG A 194 -19.40 -4.74 8.68
N PRO A 195 -18.85 -5.94 8.91
CA PRO A 195 -19.52 -7.22 8.59
C PRO A 195 -20.90 -7.38 9.23
N ASP A 196 -21.17 -6.69 10.33
CA ASP A 196 -22.41 -6.70 11.11
C ASP A 196 -23.36 -5.52 10.80
N GLY A 197 -23.02 -4.68 9.83
CA GLY A 197 -23.62 -3.35 9.67
C GLY A 197 -25.06 -3.29 9.15
N THR A 198 -25.59 -4.38 8.56
CA THR A 198 -26.97 -4.41 8.04
C THR A 198 -27.63 -5.79 8.20
N PRO A 199 -28.97 -5.87 8.26
CA PRO A 199 -29.69 -7.12 8.06
C PRO A 199 -29.45 -7.62 6.61
N GLY A 200 -28.43 -8.44 6.42
CA GLY A 200 -27.99 -8.89 5.09
C GLY A 200 -26.48 -9.08 4.93
N GLY A 201 -25.67 -8.55 5.85
CA GLY A 201 -24.21 -8.75 5.88
C GLY A 201 -23.41 -7.44 5.94
N ALA A 202 -22.18 -7.50 5.41
CA ALA A 202 -21.21 -6.41 5.46
C ALA A 202 -21.70 -5.14 4.74
N LEU A 203 -21.38 -3.96 5.28
CA LEU A 203 -21.67 -2.67 4.61
C LEU A 203 -20.93 -2.54 3.28
N ALA A 204 -19.71 -3.07 3.19
CA ALA A 204 -18.98 -3.18 1.93
C ALA A 204 -18.10 -4.43 1.92
N ARG A 205 -18.06 -5.11 0.77
CA ARG A 205 -17.20 -6.26 0.52
C ARG A 205 -16.32 -6.00 -0.69
N PHE A 206 -15.01 -5.96 -0.46
CA PHE A 206 -14.01 -6.00 -1.52
C PHE A 206 -13.53 -7.43 -1.68
N GLU A 207 -13.31 -7.87 -2.91
CA GLU A 207 -12.79 -9.21 -3.18
C GLU A 207 -11.57 -9.13 -4.11
N MET A 208 -10.44 -9.62 -3.63
CA MET A 208 -9.23 -9.78 -4.43
C MET A 208 -9.22 -11.21 -4.98
N LYS A 209 -9.23 -11.39 -6.30
CA LYS A 209 -9.12 -12.71 -6.92
C LYS A 209 -7.65 -13.06 -7.12
N LEU A 210 -7.29 -14.26 -6.68
CA LEU A 210 -5.92 -14.75 -6.71
C LEU A 210 -5.80 -15.91 -7.68
N ARG A 211 -4.68 -15.95 -8.40
CA ARG A 211 -4.27 -17.10 -9.21
C ARG A 211 -2.84 -17.47 -8.84
N ASN A 212 -2.55 -18.76 -8.80
CA ASN A 212 -1.19 -19.21 -8.59
C ASN A 212 -0.43 -19.21 -9.92
N SER A 213 0.67 -18.45 -10.01
CA SER A 213 1.49 -18.35 -11.23
C SER A 213 2.74 -19.24 -11.20
N GLY A 214 2.81 -20.21 -10.28
CA GLY A 214 4.00 -21.01 -9.98
C GLY A 214 5.04 -20.28 -9.13
N SER A 215 5.03 -18.94 -9.15
CA SER A 215 5.92 -18.09 -8.34
C SER A 215 5.26 -17.56 -7.05
N GLY A 216 3.99 -17.89 -6.84
CA GLY A 216 3.16 -17.42 -5.73
C GLY A 216 1.74 -17.11 -6.17
N ASP A 217 0.94 -16.59 -5.24
CA ASP A 217 -0.43 -16.12 -5.52
C ASP A 217 -0.39 -14.67 -6.02
N GLU A 218 -0.88 -14.42 -7.22
CA GLU A 218 -0.97 -13.10 -7.85
C GLU A 218 -2.41 -12.60 -7.86
N VAL A 219 -2.59 -11.31 -7.56
CA VAL A 219 -3.90 -10.65 -7.59
C VAL A 219 -4.22 -10.19 -9.01
N PHE A 220 -5.11 -10.88 -9.70
CA PHE A 220 -5.47 -10.50 -11.09
C PHE A 220 -6.74 -9.65 -11.17
N GLU A 221 -7.58 -9.64 -10.12
CA GLU A 221 -8.72 -8.72 -10.03
C GLU A 221 -8.92 -8.21 -8.59
N VAL A 222 -9.38 -6.95 -8.46
CA VAL A 222 -9.93 -6.41 -7.21
C VAL A 222 -11.34 -5.89 -7.49
N ILE A 223 -12.34 -6.62 -7.01
CA ILE A 223 -13.76 -6.36 -7.21
C ILE A 223 -14.26 -5.41 -6.12
N LEU A 224 -14.98 -4.38 -6.54
CA LEU A 224 -15.54 -3.34 -5.69
C LEU A 224 -16.91 -3.74 -5.11
N PRO A 225 -17.30 -3.16 -3.97
CA PRO A 225 -18.62 -3.35 -3.36
C PRO A 225 -19.72 -2.60 -4.12
N THR A 226 -19.91 -2.92 -5.40
CA THR A 226 -20.94 -2.33 -6.28
C THR A 226 -21.81 -3.43 -6.87
N ASP A 227 -23.06 -3.11 -7.20
CA ASP A 227 -24.00 -4.09 -7.80
C ASP A 227 -23.49 -4.61 -9.16
N ASP A 228 -22.87 -3.72 -9.94
CA ASP A 228 -22.30 -4.03 -11.26
C ASP A 228 -20.97 -4.81 -11.18
N LYS A 229 -20.42 -4.99 -9.96
CA LYS A 229 -19.13 -5.65 -9.70
C LYS A 229 -17.98 -5.06 -10.51
N ASP A 230 -17.98 -3.73 -10.59
CA ASP A 230 -16.88 -2.94 -11.10
C ASP A 230 -15.57 -3.40 -10.45
N LYS A 231 -14.49 -3.48 -11.24
CA LYS A 231 -13.26 -4.11 -10.81
C LYS A 231 -12.02 -3.48 -11.41
N TRP A 232 -10.93 -3.62 -10.68
CA TRP A 232 -9.59 -3.47 -11.21
C TRP A 232 -9.12 -4.80 -11.75
N GLN A 233 -8.39 -4.80 -12.87
CA GLN A 233 -7.74 -6.00 -13.41
C GLN A 233 -6.26 -5.73 -13.64
N PHE A 234 -5.43 -6.73 -13.39
CA PHE A 234 -3.97 -6.60 -13.48
C PHE A 234 -3.34 -7.74 -14.27
N THR A 235 -2.45 -7.40 -15.19
CA THR A 235 -1.53 -8.34 -15.84
C THR A 235 -0.13 -8.14 -15.27
N TYR A 236 0.59 -9.25 -15.08
CA TYR A 236 1.94 -9.24 -14.53
C TYR A 236 2.94 -9.91 -15.44
N GLN A 237 4.19 -9.50 -15.29
CA GLN A 237 5.36 -10.17 -15.82
C GLN A 237 6.45 -10.20 -14.74
N THR A 238 7.26 -11.26 -14.72
CA THR A 238 8.50 -11.26 -13.94
C THR A 238 9.61 -10.61 -14.75
N VAL A 239 10.18 -9.52 -14.22
CA VAL A 239 11.31 -8.81 -14.82
C VAL A 239 12.44 -8.79 -13.80
N ASN A 240 13.63 -9.29 -14.18
CA ASN A 240 14.79 -9.46 -13.30
C ASN A 240 14.48 -10.13 -11.94
N GLY A 241 13.52 -11.07 -11.93
CA GLY A 241 13.10 -11.79 -10.71
C GLY A 241 12.06 -11.08 -9.85
N LEU A 242 11.62 -9.88 -10.23
CA LEU A 242 10.56 -9.14 -9.52
C LEU A 242 9.25 -9.23 -10.29
N LEU A 243 8.16 -9.51 -9.57
CA LEU A 243 6.80 -9.43 -10.10
C LEU A 243 6.42 -7.96 -10.37
N CYS A 244 6.12 -7.65 -11.63
CA CYS A 244 5.85 -6.30 -12.11
C CYS A 244 4.50 -6.24 -12.85
N ILE A 245 3.72 -5.18 -12.66
CA ILE A 245 2.45 -4.98 -13.39
C ILE A 245 2.75 -4.41 -14.77
N THR A 246 2.26 -5.06 -15.82
CA THR A 246 2.41 -4.61 -17.21
C THR A 246 1.12 -3.99 -17.76
N GLU A 247 -0.03 -4.36 -17.22
CA GLU A 247 -1.32 -3.78 -17.59
C GLU A 247 -2.21 -3.60 -16.37
N ALA A 248 -2.93 -2.50 -16.31
CA ALA A 248 -3.92 -2.22 -15.29
C ALA A 248 -5.20 -1.65 -15.91
N TRP A 249 -6.34 -2.30 -15.66
CA TRP A 249 -7.65 -1.80 -16.07
C TRP A 249 -8.38 -1.18 -14.90
N THR A 250 -8.99 -0.03 -15.15
CA THR A 250 -9.79 0.69 -14.17
C THR A 250 -11.25 0.27 -14.24
N PRO A 251 -12.00 0.32 -13.13
CA PRO A 251 -13.42 0.02 -13.13
C PRO A 251 -14.22 0.98 -14.03
N MET A 252 -13.66 2.14 -14.36
CA MET A 252 -14.25 3.10 -15.29
C MET A 252 -13.89 2.84 -16.76
N GLY A 253 -13.22 1.72 -17.07
CA GLY A 253 -12.82 1.36 -18.43
C GLY A 253 -11.53 2.02 -18.92
N GLY A 254 -10.79 2.69 -18.03
CA GLY A 254 -9.43 3.14 -18.34
C GLY A 254 -8.47 1.97 -18.43
N HIS A 255 -7.40 2.11 -19.21
CA HIS A 255 -6.40 1.07 -19.39
C HIS A 255 -5.00 1.68 -19.38
N GLU A 256 -4.14 1.15 -18.55
CA GLU A 256 -2.74 1.54 -18.45
C GLU A 256 -1.83 0.39 -18.92
N THR A 257 -0.86 0.71 -19.77
CA THR A 257 0.16 -0.23 -20.24
C THR A 257 1.54 0.25 -19.77
N ILE A 258 2.30 -0.67 -19.18
CA ILE A 258 3.59 -0.41 -18.54
C ILE A 258 4.63 -1.33 -19.19
N GLU A 259 5.63 -0.72 -19.81
CA GLU A 259 6.74 -1.44 -20.42
C GLU A 259 8.01 -1.24 -19.60
N TYR A 260 8.62 -2.35 -19.21
CA TYR A 260 9.93 -2.38 -18.56
C TYR A 260 10.99 -2.62 -19.64
N SER A 261 11.91 -1.67 -19.83
CA SER A 261 12.97 -1.80 -20.85
C SER A 261 14.31 -1.23 -20.38
N GLY A 262 15.40 -1.74 -20.97
CA GLY A 262 16.77 -1.29 -20.72
C GLY A 262 17.50 -1.99 -19.57
N VAL A 263 18.70 -1.48 -19.24
CA VAL A 263 19.49 -1.89 -18.07
C VAL A 263 18.82 -1.29 -16.83
N GLY A 264 18.46 -2.15 -15.86
CA GLY A 264 17.83 -1.72 -14.62
C GLY A 264 18.74 -0.86 -13.72
N HIS A 265 18.26 -0.43 -12.56
CA HIS A 265 19.12 0.22 -11.58
C HIS A 265 19.98 -0.81 -10.84
N ASP A 266 21.30 -0.68 -10.95
CA ASP A 266 22.22 -1.55 -10.21
C ASP A 266 22.19 -1.25 -8.72
N TYR A 267 22.25 -2.32 -7.92
CA TYR A 267 22.50 -2.19 -6.49
C TYR A 267 23.98 -1.90 -6.24
N PRO A 268 24.32 -1.13 -5.19
CA PRO A 268 25.70 -0.96 -4.78
C PRO A 268 26.41 -2.31 -4.62
N GLY A 269 27.54 -2.47 -5.33
CA GLY A 269 28.34 -3.71 -5.30
C GLY A 269 27.72 -4.90 -6.05
N ASN A 270 26.69 -4.70 -6.88
CA ASN A 270 26.01 -5.75 -7.66
C ASN A 270 25.51 -6.92 -6.79
N ALA A 271 25.09 -6.63 -5.56
CA ALA A 271 24.66 -7.64 -4.61
C ALA A 271 23.41 -8.43 -5.04
N ARG A 272 22.65 -7.90 -6.01
CA ARG A 272 21.40 -8.45 -6.55
C ARG A 272 21.22 -8.06 -8.02
N PRO A 273 20.36 -8.78 -8.78
CA PRO A 273 19.97 -8.37 -10.13
C PRO A 273 19.46 -6.93 -10.15
N SER A 274 19.72 -6.21 -11.24
CA SER A 274 19.34 -4.80 -11.39
C SER A 274 17.83 -4.63 -11.29
N LEU A 275 17.40 -3.57 -10.61
CA LEU A 275 16.00 -3.19 -10.42
C LEU A 275 15.33 -2.88 -11.76
N PRO A 276 14.22 -3.56 -12.13
CA PRO A 276 13.43 -3.23 -13.31
C PRO A 276 12.91 -1.80 -13.23
N ARG A 277 13.13 -1.04 -14.30
CA ARG A 277 12.61 0.32 -14.43
C ARG A 277 11.57 0.38 -15.54
N VAL A 278 10.52 1.15 -15.30
CA VAL A 278 9.56 1.49 -16.35
C VAL A 278 10.26 2.41 -17.35
N TRP A 279 10.21 2.00 -18.61
CA TRP A 279 10.66 2.79 -19.74
C TRP A 279 9.52 3.61 -20.33
N LYS A 280 8.35 2.99 -20.43
CA LYS A 280 7.18 3.57 -21.08
C LYS A 280 5.93 3.30 -20.26
N HIS A 281 5.12 4.33 -20.07
CA HIS A 281 3.80 4.26 -19.46
C HIS A 281 2.79 4.91 -20.39
N ILE A 282 1.77 4.14 -20.79
CA ILE A 282 0.68 4.60 -21.64
C ILE A 282 -0.58 4.56 -20.80
N SER A 283 -1.27 5.69 -20.67
CA SER A 283 -2.57 5.79 -20.00
C SER A 283 -3.65 6.11 -21.02
N ASN A 284 -4.59 5.19 -21.21
CA ASN A 284 -5.77 5.40 -22.02
C ASN A 284 -6.97 5.69 -21.10
N PRO A 285 -7.48 6.93 -21.06
CA PRO A 285 -8.62 7.29 -20.21
C PRO A 285 -9.95 6.68 -20.66
N GLY A 286 -10.02 6.16 -21.89
CA GLY A 286 -11.26 5.70 -22.52
C GLY A 286 -12.10 6.84 -23.11
N PHE A 287 -13.35 6.51 -23.49
CA PHE A 287 -14.36 7.47 -23.98
C PHE A 287 -13.92 8.38 -25.14
N GLY A 288 -13.05 7.87 -26.02
CA GLY A 288 -12.55 8.61 -27.19
C GLY A 288 -11.53 9.69 -26.85
N GLN A 289 -11.01 9.74 -25.62
CA GLN A 289 -9.89 10.60 -25.27
C GLN A 289 -8.57 10.02 -25.78
N PRO A 290 -7.62 10.85 -26.22
CA PRO A 290 -6.32 10.38 -26.67
C PRO A 290 -5.54 9.74 -25.50
N ALA A 291 -4.74 8.73 -25.82
CA ALA A 291 -3.83 8.15 -24.85
C ALA A 291 -2.71 9.14 -24.47
N LEU A 292 -2.36 9.18 -23.19
CA LEU A 292 -1.18 9.86 -22.70
C LEU A 292 -0.02 8.87 -22.68
N GLU A 293 1.10 9.25 -23.29
CA GLU A 293 2.31 8.43 -23.32
C GLU A 293 3.44 9.17 -22.63
N VAL A 294 4.07 8.51 -21.65
CA VAL A 294 5.20 9.04 -20.89
C VAL A 294 6.38 8.08 -21.03
N HIS A 295 7.52 8.63 -21.44
CA HIS A 295 8.80 7.91 -21.51
C HIS A 295 9.69 8.35 -20.36
N TYR A 296 10.37 7.39 -19.74
CA TYR A 296 11.29 7.64 -18.65
C TYR A 296 12.71 7.27 -19.07
N ASP A 297 13.61 8.26 -19.01
CA ASP A 297 15.05 8.06 -19.18
C ASP A 297 15.76 8.31 -17.85
N TYR A 298 16.74 7.46 -17.55
CA TYR A 298 17.53 7.51 -16.31
C TYR A 298 19.03 7.60 -16.61
N ASN A 299 19.40 8.01 -17.82
CA ASN A 299 20.79 8.15 -18.22
C ASN A 299 21.47 9.30 -17.45
N THR A 300 22.44 8.96 -16.60
CA THR A 300 23.17 9.90 -15.73
C THR A 300 24.50 10.36 -16.32
N ARG A 301 24.81 10.02 -17.58
CA ARG A 301 26.13 10.26 -18.20
C ARG A 301 26.63 11.70 -18.14
N ASP A 302 25.74 12.69 -18.05
CA ASP A 302 26.09 14.12 -18.10
C ASP A 302 25.91 14.85 -16.76
N LEU A 303 25.61 14.16 -15.65
CA LEU A 303 25.44 14.77 -14.33
C LEU A 303 26.72 14.63 -13.46
N PRO A 304 27.22 15.72 -12.84
CA PRO A 304 28.32 15.63 -11.89
C PRO A 304 27.86 14.94 -10.61
N GLY A 305 28.32 13.70 -10.41
CA GLY A 305 27.98 12.85 -9.27
C GLY A 305 27.36 11.54 -9.75
N ASN A 306 27.92 10.41 -9.32
CA ASN A 306 27.54 9.06 -9.73
C ASN A 306 26.20 8.59 -9.13
N ASN A 307 25.19 9.47 -9.09
CA ASN A 307 23.94 9.26 -8.39
C ASN A 307 22.85 8.89 -9.40
N ASN A 308 22.25 7.70 -9.23
CA ASN A 308 21.16 7.11 -10.02
C ASN A 308 19.82 7.87 -9.95
N PHE A 309 19.82 9.20 -9.73
CA PHE A 309 18.59 9.97 -9.58
C PHE A 309 18.50 11.12 -10.60
N TRP A 310 17.53 10.94 -11.50
CA TRP A 310 16.77 11.92 -12.30
C TRP A 310 17.39 12.53 -13.56
N ALA A 311 16.73 12.26 -14.69
CA ALA A 311 16.41 13.26 -15.70
C ALA A 311 15.01 12.96 -16.30
N ILE A 312 13.97 13.67 -15.86
CA ILE A 312 12.71 13.73 -16.61
C ILE A 312 13.01 14.51 -17.89
N THR A 313 13.08 13.85 -19.04
CA THR A 313 12.98 14.56 -20.32
C THR A 313 11.51 14.96 -20.50
N HIS A 314 11.28 16.24 -20.81
CA HIS A 314 9.94 16.81 -20.93
C HIS A 314 9.00 15.98 -21.81
N PRO A 315 7.67 15.99 -21.53
CA PRO A 315 6.70 15.30 -22.36
C PRO A 315 6.75 15.85 -23.80
N SER A 316 7.22 15.05 -24.75
CA SER A 316 6.85 15.24 -26.15
C SER A 316 5.41 14.77 -26.29
N VAL A 317 4.47 15.71 -26.32
CA VAL A 317 3.10 15.46 -26.76
C VAL A 317 3.14 15.09 -28.24
N GLY A 318 3.33 13.80 -28.51
CA GLY A 318 3.17 13.21 -29.83
C GLY A 318 1.69 13.09 -30.13
N MET A 319 1.08 14.16 -30.64
CA MET A 319 -0.26 14.11 -31.19
C MET A 319 -0.20 13.30 -32.50
N MET A 320 -0.45 12.00 -32.46
CA MET A 320 -0.72 11.25 -33.69
C MET A 320 -2.11 11.66 -34.19
N MET A 321 -2.13 12.58 -35.15
CA MET A 321 -3.22 12.67 -36.11
C MET A 321 -2.87 11.82 -37.32
N GLY A 322 -3.69 10.82 -37.61
CA GLY A 322 -3.56 9.94 -38.77
C GLY A 322 -4.27 8.62 -38.55
#